data_AF-I3EFY3-F1
#
_entry.id   AF-I3EFY3-F1
#
_cell.length_a   1.000
_cell.length_b   1.000
_cell.length_c   1.000
_cell.angle_alpha   90.00
_cell.angle_beta   90.00
_cell.angle_gamma   90.00
#
_symmetry.space_group_name_H-M   'P 1'
#
loop_
_entity.id
_entity.type
_entity.pdbx_description
1 polymer ?
#
loop_
_entity_poly.entity_id
_entity_poly.type
_entity_poly.pdbx_seq_one_letter_code
_entity_poly.pdbx_strand_id
1 'polypeptide(L)'
;MDSILKERLSVIDRLIRKIKEEKEVRVTDILKEEIDRLKRLNTEYEEVLSKKKVKSKEEVKGNKVKYTLSDGSVYVIHKQKKYKYLYDINTSIITYEFENGQIERTFPFGIKEIRMPDGKIVIKSSDKEYDIL
;
A
#
# COMPACT_ATOMS: atom_id res chain seq x y z
N MET A 1 -7.25 13.39 13.42
CA MET A 1 -6.05 14.10 13.93
C MET A 1 -5.60 13.51 15.27
N ASP A 2 -6.53 13.25 16.19
CA ASP A 2 -6.25 12.59 17.49
C ASP A 2 -5.70 11.15 17.41
N SER A 3 -6.08 10.37 16.39
CA SER A 3 -5.61 8.98 16.25
C SER A 3 -4.10 8.89 15.99
N ILE A 4 -3.58 9.75 15.11
CA ILE A 4 -2.15 9.81 14.76
C ILE A 4 -1.32 10.26 15.97
N LEU A 5 -1.83 11.23 16.73
CA LEU A 5 -1.19 11.71 17.96
C LEU A 5 -1.16 10.61 19.03
N LYS A 6 -2.27 9.88 19.23
CA LYS A 6 -2.32 8.72 20.14
C LYS A 6 -1.36 7.61 19.74
N GLU A 7 -1.29 7.31 18.45
CA GLU A 7 -0.39 6.27 17.93
C GLU A 7 1.08 6.67 18.18
N ARG A 8 1.45 7.91 17.86
CA ARG A 8 2.80 8.44 18.13
C ARG A 8 3.15 8.45 19.63
N LEU A 9 2.21 8.86 20.49
CA LEU A 9 2.38 8.81 21.94
C LEU A 9 2.58 7.38 22.44
N SER A 10 1.84 6.41 21.89
CA SER A 10 2.00 4.99 22.26
C SER A 10 3.38 4.45 21.90
N VAL A 11 3.96 4.89 20.79
CA VAL A 11 5.34 4.51 20.40
C VAL A 11 6.34 5.10 21.37
N ILE A 12 6.18 6.38 21.73
CA ILE A 12 7.04 7.07 22.71
C ILE A 12 6.97 6.38 24.07
N ASP A 13 5.77 6.06 24.56
CA ASP A 13 5.56 5.38 25.84
C ASP A 13 6.21 3.99 25.85
N ARG A 14 6.10 3.24 24.75
CA ARG A 14 6.77 1.94 24.60
C ARG A 14 8.29 2.07 24.65
N LEU A 15 8.86 3.09 24.00
CA LEU A 15 10.30 3.37 24.01
C LEU A 15 10.78 3.74 25.41
N ILE A 16 10.04 4.60 26.11
CA ILE A 16 10.33 4.99 27.49
C ILE A 16 10.26 3.78 28.43
N ARG A 17 9.28 2.88 28.26
CA ARG A 17 9.21 1.63 29.05
C ARG A 17 10.41 0.74 28.81
N LYS A 18 10.81 0.51 27.56
CA LYS A 18 12.02 -0.26 27.23
C LYS A 18 13.27 0.30 27.93
N ILE A 19 13.46 1.63 27.89
CA ILE A 19 14.61 2.29 28.53
C ILE A 19 14.56 2.19 30.07
N LYS A 20 13.37 2.17 30.68
CA LYS A 20 13.20 2.12 32.15
C LYS A 20 13.27 0.69 32.72
N GLU A 21 12.75 -0.30 32.00
CA GLU A 21 12.62 -1.68 32.47
C GLU A 21 13.92 -2.50 32.22
N GLU A 22 14.69 -2.19 31.18
CA GLU A 22 15.95 -2.86 30.87
C GLU A 22 17.15 -1.99 31.30
N LYS A 23 17.76 -2.30 32.45
CA LYS A 23 18.86 -1.54 33.09
C LYS A 23 20.10 -1.29 32.22
N GLU A 24 20.21 -1.89 31.03
CA GLU A 24 21.37 -1.77 30.14
C GLU A 24 21.03 -1.42 28.69
N VAL A 25 19.77 -1.16 28.33
CA VAL A 25 19.45 -0.81 26.93
C VAL A 25 19.66 0.68 26.72
N ARG A 26 20.75 1.01 26.00
CA ARG A 26 21.03 2.39 25.63
C ARG A 26 20.11 2.78 24.49
N VAL A 27 19.76 4.07 24.42
CA VAL A 27 19.03 4.64 23.29
C VAL A 27 19.71 4.31 21.95
N THR A 28 21.05 4.22 21.94
CA THR A 28 21.84 3.80 20.77
C THR A 28 21.51 2.39 20.29
N ASP A 29 21.15 1.47 21.18
CA ASP A 29 20.85 0.09 20.83
C ASP A 29 19.45 -0.01 20.21
N ILE A 30 18.49 0.72 20.76
CA ILE A 30 17.15 0.88 20.18
C ILE A 30 17.22 1.51 18.78
N LEU A 31 18.05 2.55 18.61
CA LEU A 31 18.23 3.20 17.31
C LEU A 31 18.91 2.26 16.29
N LYS A 32 19.87 1.45 16.72
CA LYS A 32 20.48 0.42 15.86
C LYS A 32 19.46 -0.63 15.43
N GLU A 33 18.65 -1.14 16.35
CA GLU A 33 17.57 -2.09 16.05
C GLU A 33 16.61 -1.53 14.98
N GLU A 34 16.22 -0.26 15.12
CA GLU A 34 15.32 0.39 14.17
C GLU A 34 15.99 0.63 12.81
N ILE A 35 17.27 1.06 12.80
CA ILE A 35 18.04 1.18 11.56
C ILE A 35 18.13 -0.17 10.84
N ASP A 36 18.40 -1.26 11.56
CA ASP A 36 18.52 -2.60 10.96
C ASP A 36 17.16 -3.14 10.50
N ARG A 37 16.07 -2.80 11.19
CA ARG A 37 14.71 -3.04 10.71
C ARG A 37 14.43 -2.28 9.41
N LEU A 38 14.75 -0.99 9.36
CA LEU A 38 14.53 -0.15 8.17
C LEU A 38 15.36 -0.63 6.98
N LYS A 39 16.61 -1.06 7.21
CA LYS A 39 17.45 -1.68 6.17
C LYS A 39 16.81 -2.95 5.60
N ARG A 40 16.32 -3.86 6.46
CA ARG A 40 15.62 -5.09 6.02
C ARG A 40 14.39 -4.75 5.17
N LEU A 41 13.55 -3.84 5.65
CA LEU A 41 12.38 -3.37 4.89
C LEU A 41 12.76 -2.76 3.55
N ASN A 42 13.86 -2.00 3.49
CA ASN A 42 14.33 -1.41 2.24
C ASN A 42 14.82 -2.49 1.25
N THR A 43 15.56 -3.50 1.73
CA THR A 43 15.97 -4.64 0.89
C THR A 43 14.76 -5.42 0.37
N GLU A 44 13.77 -5.73 1.23
CA GLU A 44 12.53 -6.38 0.82
C GLU A 44 11.78 -5.54 -0.25
N TYR A 45 11.74 -4.22 -0.07
CA TYR A 45 11.13 -3.31 -1.03
C TYR A 45 11.86 -3.28 -2.38
N GLU A 46 13.19 -3.23 -2.36
CA GLU A 46 14.03 -3.30 -3.57
C GLU A 46 13.84 -4.62 -4.31
N GLU A 47 13.73 -5.74 -3.59
CA GLU A 47 13.43 -7.04 -4.18
C GLU A 47 12.07 -7.05 -4.87
N VAL A 48 11.02 -6.50 -4.24
CA VAL A 48 9.68 -6.40 -4.84
C VAL A 48 9.72 -5.52 -6.09
N LEU A 49 10.40 -4.38 -6.04
CA LEU A 49 10.55 -3.49 -7.20
C LEU A 49 11.28 -4.18 -8.35
N SER A 50 12.34 -4.94 -8.05
CA SER A 50 13.12 -5.66 -9.06
C SER A 50 12.27 -6.66 -9.86
N LYS A 51 11.22 -7.21 -9.23
CA LYS A 51 10.27 -8.16 -9.81
C LYS A 51 9.16 -7.51 -10.62
N LYS A 52 8.91 -6.20 -10.47
CA LYS A 52 7.84 -5.44 -11.13
C LYS A 52 8.35 -4.53 -12.26
N LYS A 53 9.30 -5.01 -13.07
CA LYS A 53 9.83 -4.28 -14.24
C LYS A 53 8.87 -4.39 -15.42
N VAL A 54 8.79 -3.33 -16.24
CA VAL A 54 8.00 -3.35 -17.48
C VAL A 54 8.66 -4.28 -18.50
N LYS A 55 7.93 -5.28 -18.97
CA LYS A 55 8.36 -6.22 -20.01
C LYS A 55 7.84 -5.83 -21.38
N SER A 56 6.59 -5.38 -21.47
CA SER A 56 6.00 -4.90 -22.73
C SER A 56 5.04 -3.73 -22.52
N LYS A 57 4.81 -2.98 -23.59
CA LYS A 57 3.88 -1.85 -23.67
C LYS A 57 3.04 -1.99 -24.93
N GLU A 58 1.72 -1.86 -24.78
CA GLU A 58 0.75 -1.95 -25.86
C GLU A 58 -0.24 -0.78 -25.79
N GLU A 59 -0.59 -0.20 -26.93
CA GLU A 59 -1.72 0.74 -27.02
C GLU A 59 -3.00 -0.01 -27.38
N VAL A 60 -4.01 0.10 -26.53
CA VAL A 60 -5.28 -0.61 -26.67
C VAL A 60 -6.37 0.40 -26.99
N LYS A 61 -6.93 0.29 -28.21
CA LYS A 61 -8.08 1.08 -28.67
C LYS A 61 -7.90 2.60 -28.54
N GLY A 62 -6.66 3.11 -28.66
CA GLY A 62 -6.30 4.54 -28.59
C GLY A 62 -6.41 5.21 -27.21
N ASN A 63 -7.29 4.73 -26.34
CA ASN A 63 -7.62 5.37 -25.06
C ASN A 63 -7.01 4.67 -23.84
N LYS A 64 -6.35 3.52 -24.04
CA LYS A 64 -5.68 2.75 -22.99
C LYS A 64 -4.25 2.43 -23.38
N VAL A 65 -3.36 2.47 -22.40
CA VAL A 65 -2.00 1.94 -22.52
C VAL A 65 -1.86 0.82 -21.51
N LYS A 66 -1.50 -0.38 -21.97
CA LYS A 66 -1.30 -1.56 -21.15
C LYS A 66 0.20 -1.84 -21.04
N TYR A 67 0.66 -2.08 -19.83
CA TYR A 67 2.00 -2.49 -19.48
C TYR A 67 1.93 -3.89 -18.87
N THR A 68 2.68 -4.83 -19.43
CA THR A 68 2.85 -6.17 -18.84
C THR A 68 4.14 -6.16 -18.04
N LEU A 69 4.08 -6.55 -16.78
CA LEU A 69 5.23 -6.57 -15.87
C LEU A 69 5.94 -7.93 -15.92
N SER A 70 7.18 -7.98 -15.45
CA SER A 70 8.03 -9.17 -15.47
C SER A 70 7.48 -10.32 -14.61
N ASP A 71 6.75 -10.00 -13.53
CA ASP A 71 6.07 -10.97 -12.69
C ASP A 71 4.77 -11.52 -13.33
N GLY A 72 4.30 -10.95 -14.44
CA GLY A 72 3.03 -11.28 -15.09
C GLY A 72 1.86 -10.37 -14.69
N SER A 73 2.07 -9.46 -13.73
CA SER A 73 1.09 -8.43 -13.38
C SER A 73 0.84 -7.48 -14.56
N VAL A 74 -0.31 -6.81 -14.55
CA VAL A 74 -0.72 -5.91 -15.64
C VAL A 74 -1.07 -4.54 -15.08
N TYR A 75 -0.41 -3.52 -15.59
CA TYR A 75 -0.69 -2.12 -15.27
C TYR A 75 -1.30 -1.41 -16.47
N VAL A 76 -2.40 -0.69 -16.28
CA VAL A 76 -3.12 -0.04 -17.38
C VAL A 76 -3.43 1.41 -17.04
N ILE A 77 -3.17 2.30 -17.98
CA ILE A 77 -3.54 3.72 -17.91
C ILE A 77 -4.72 3.95 -18.86
N HIS A 78 -5.84 4.44 -18.33
CA HIS A 78 -7.00 4.82 -19.13
C HIS A 78 -7.06 6.34 -19.29
N LYS A 79 -6.55 6.85 -20.42
CA LYS A 79 -6.41 8.29 -20.70
C LYS A 79 -7.74 9.04 -20.61
N GLN A 80 -8.79 8.51 -21.24
CA GLN A 80 -10.10 9.17 -21.31
C GLN A 80 -10.87 9.19 -19.98
N LYS A 81 -10.84 8.08 -19.23
CA LYS A 81 -11.55 7.96 -17.93
C LYS A 81 -10.71 8.43 -16.74
N LYS A 82 -9.47 8.87 -16.99
CA LYS A 82 -8.56 9.44 -16.01
C LYS A 82 -8.38 8.59 -14.75
N TYR A 83 -8.22 7.29 -14.96
CA TYR A 83 -7.77 6.37 -13.92
C TYR A 83 -6.68 5.45 -14.48
N LYS A 84 -5.94 4.86 -13.56
CA LYS A 84 -5.00 3.78 -13.83
C LYS A 84 -5.35 2.60 -12.92
N TYR A 85 -4.97 1.39 -13.31
CA TYR A 85 -5.10 0.24 -12.43
C TYR A 85 -3.94 -0.73 -12.57
N LEU A 86 -3.67 -1.45 -11.48
CA LEU A 86 -2.73 -2.56 -11.42
C LEU A 86 -3.51 -3.82 -11.06
N TYR A 87 -3.44 -4.84 -11.91
CA TYR A 87 -3.78 -6.20 -11.56
C TYR A 87 -2.51 -6.93 -11.12
N ASP A 88 -2.47 -7.36 -9.86
CA ASP A 88 -1.37 -8.15 -9.32
C ASP A 88 -1.68 -9.63 -9.48
N ILE A 89 -0.82 -10.35 -10.23
CA ILE A 89 -1.07 -11.76 -10.55
C ILE A 89 -0.96 -12.68 -9.33
N ASN A 90 -0.13 -12.35 -8.34
CA ASN A 90 0.12 -13.21 -7.19
C ASN A 90 -1.05 -13.18 -6.21
N THR A 91 -1.69 -12.02 -6.07
CA THR A 91 -2.80 -11.81 -5.13
C THR A 91 -4.16 -11.80 -5.82
N SER A 92 -4.19 -11.69 -7.14
CA SER A 92 -5.40 -11.46 -7.94
C SER A 92 -6.20 -10.21 -7.52
N ILE A 93 -5.54 -9.25 -6.86
CA ILE A 93 -6.14 -7.97 -6.47
C ILE A 93 -6.03 -6.98 -7.64
N ILE A 94 -7.10 -6.24 -7.90
CA ILE A 94 -7.09 -5.11 -8.83
C ILE A 94 -7.12 -3.82 -8.03
N THR A 95 -6.08 -2.99 -8.16
CA THR A 95 -6.00 -1.67 -7.53
C THR A 95 -6.22 -0.59 -8.58
N TYR A 96 -7.29 0.20 -8.45
CA TYR A 96 -7.55 1.40 -9.24
C TYR A 96 -7.06 2.64 -8.49
N GLU A 97 -6.54 3.61 -9.23
CA GLU A 97 -6.20 4.94 -8.73
C GLU A 97 -6.83 5.97 -9.68
N PHE A 98 -7.67 6.82 -9.12
CA PHE A 98 -8.42 7.85 -9.83
C PHE A 98 -7.72 9.21 -9.70
N GLU A 99 -7.95 10.12 -10.66
CA GLU A 99 -7.34 11.47 -10.67
C GLU A 99 -7.62 12.28 -9.40
N ASN A 100 -8.76 12.04 -8.74
CA ASN A 100 -9.13 12.71 -7.49
C ASN A 100 -8.36 12.20 -6.26
N GLY A 101 -7.46 11.22 -6.39
CA GLY A 101 -6.72 10.61 -5.29
C GLY A 101 -7.43 9.44 -4.60
N GLN A 102 -8.63 9.08 -5.06
CA GLN A 102 -9.33 7.88 -4.60
C GLN A 102 -8.59 6.62 -5.08
N ILE A 103 -8.49 5.64 -4.20
CA ILE A 103 -7.92 4.32 -4.50
C ILE A 103 -8.99 3.26 -4.23
N GLU A 104 -9.22 2.36 -5.18
CA GLU A 104 -10.12 1.22 -4.99
C GLU A 104 -9.36 -0.10 -5.16
N ARG A 105 -9.45 -0.99 -4.19
CA ARG A 105 -8.93 -2.35 -4.29
C ARG A 105 -10.08 -3.33 -4.39
N THR A 106 -10.13 -4.10 -5.46
CA THR A 106 -11.04 -5.23 -5.62
C THR A 106 -10.28 -6.51 -5.30
N PHE A 107 -10.71 -7.20 -4.26
CA PHE A 107 -10.13 -8.46 -3.82
C PHE A 107 -10.75 -9.64 -4.57
N PRO A 108 -10.05 -10.80 -4.61
CA PRO A 108 -10.70 -12.08 -4.88
C PRO A 108 -11.94 -12.21 -4.00
N PHE A 109 -13.03 -12.78 -4.50
CA PHE A 109 -14.34 -12.88 -3.81
C PHE A 109 -15.21 -11.61 -3.83
N GLY A 110 -14.79 -10.54 -4.52
CA GLY A 110 -15.68 -9.40 -4.85
C GLY A 110 -15.77 -8.31 -3.78
N ILE A 111 -15.04 -8.45 -2.67
CA ILE A 111 -14.88 -7.40 -1.67
C ILE A 111 -14.13 -6.22 -2.28
N LYS A 112 -14.58 -5.00 -2.00
CA LYS A 112 -13.90 -3.76 -2.41
C LYS A 112 -13.55 -2.90 -1.21
N GLU A 113 -12.29 -2.47 -1.15
CA GLU A 113 -11.84 -1.38 -0.26
C GLU A 113 -11.77 -0.10 -1.09
N ILE A 114 -12.47 0.94 -0.66
CA ILE A 114 -12.45 2.27 -1.27
C ILE A 114 -11.79 3.22 -0.27
N ARG A 115 -10.64 3.76 -0.62
CA ARG A 115 -9.93 4.78 0.14
C ARG A 115 -10.14 6.14 -0.50
N MET A 116 -10.75 7.04 0.25
CA MET A 116 -10.97 8.41 -0.16
C MET A 116 -9.70 9.25 0.04
N PRO A 117 -9.58 10.41 -0.63
CA PRO A 117 -8.39 11.27 -0.53
C PRO A 117 -8.13 11.82 0.88
N ASP A 118 -9.18 11.92 1.70
CA ASP A 118 -9.12 12.33 3.11
C ASP A 118 -8.66 11.20 4.05
N GLY A 119 -8.38 10.01 3.51
CA GLY A 119 -7.97 8.83 4.26
C GLY A 119 -9.12 7.97 4.78
N LYS A 120 -10.38 8.35 4.56
CA LYS A 120 -11.54 7.52 4.93
C LYS A 120 -11.55 6.22 4.12
N ILE A 121 -11.86 5.11 4.78
CA ILE A 121 -11.91 3.78 4.16
C ILE A 121 -13.35 3.27 4.22
N VAL A 122 -13.86 2.78 3.10
CA VAL A 122 -15.17 2.15 2.97
C VAL A 122 -14.98 0.74 2.43
N ILE A 123 -15.57 -0.25 3.10
CA ILE A 123 -15.56 -1.64 2.64
C ILE A 123 -16.92 -1.98 2.04
N LYS A 124 -16.90 -2.58 0.85
CA LYS A 124 -18.09 -3.11 0.19
C LYS A 124 -17.95 -4.61 0.04
N SER A 125 -18.83 -5.36 0.68
CA SER A 125 -18.92 -6.83 0.60
C SER A 125 -19.92 -7.31 -0.45
N SER A 126 -20.82 -6.44 -0.92
CA SER A 126 -21.80 -6.69 -1.98
C SER A 126 -22.15 -5.39 -2.72
N ASP A 127 -22.86 -5.46 -3.85
CA ASP A 127 -23.33 -4.28 -4.61
C ASP A 127 -24.28 -3.35 -3.80
N LYS A 128 -24.71 -3.76 -2.60
CA LYS A 128 -25.74 -3.04 -1.81
C LYS A 128 -25.37 -2.72 -0.36
N GLU A 129 -24.26 -3.23 0.18
CA GLU A 129 -23.93 -3.03 1.59
C GLU A 129 -22.63 -2.25 1.78
N TYR A 130 -22.69 -1.26 2.66
CA TYR A 130 -21.58 -0.37 3.02
C TYR A 130 -21.24 -0.60 4.49
N ASP A 131 -20.05 -1.13 4.75
CA ASP A 131 -19.45 -1.03 6.07
C ASP A 131 -18.49 0.17 6.06
N ILE A 132 -18.80 1.18 6.87
CA ILE A 132 -17.93 2.35 7.09
C ILE A 132 -17.13 2.06 8.36
N LEU A 133 -15.81 2.00 8.23
CA LEU A 133 -14.87 1.87 9.35
C LEU A 133 -14.32 3.25 9.74
#